data_AF-A0A016TUE2-F1
#
_entry.id   AF-A0A016TUE2-F1
#
_cell.length_a   1.000
_cell.length_b   1.000
_cell.length_c   1.000
_cell.angle_alpha   90.00
_cell.angle_beta   90.00
_cell.angle_gamma   90.00
#
_symmetry.space_group_name_H-M   'P 1'
#
loop_
_entity.id
_entity.type
_entity.pdbx_description
1 polymer ?
#
loop_
_entity_poly.entity_id
_entity_poly.type
_entity_poly.pdbx_seq_one_letter_code
_entity_poly.pdbx_strand_id
1 'polypeptide(L)'
;MSRHERDIYAQIANAVEAMRGRVDKVVYHRPAQFPSAVAKIMENGAFRIVFRDQRRLVQKPGSKDVQMHFPDGRKEDVVDSETLGRFAEVRGFLKQVEAIWEQQIGRFPLSFSLSKDSGASPRTPALSEARVPLATKNSQTQSLLTQRSAPATIGAYKNASVESFRGHHDTMRFKINRNNEVCSVESPDGRYLRVSSVSKSKFIFRAQPGAVEQRFHVDDSPYPKGARELYDCLIAEIKRRERLS
;
A
#
# COMPACT_ATOMS: atom_id res chain seq x y z
N MET A 1 12.65 -18.92 22.12
CA MET A 1 11.89 -18.85 20.86
C MET A 1 12.31 -19.95 19.91
N SER A 2 11.36 -20.77 19.49
CA SER A 2 11.56 -21.79 18.45
C SER A 2 11.86 -21.15 17.09
N ARG A 3 12.36 -21.94 16.13
CA ARG A 3 12.58 -21.47 14.75
C ARG A 3 11.26 -21.04 14.10
N HIS A 4 10.21 -21.82 14.32
CA HIS A 4 8.86 -21.53 13.82
C HIS A 4 8.29 -20.20 14.34
N GLU A 5 8.47 -19.91 15.63
CA GLU A 5 8.05 -18.63 16.23
C GLU A 5 8.81 -17.44 15.63
N ARG A 6 10.12 -17.61 15.37
CA ARG A 6 10.92 -16.58 14.71
C ARG A 6 10.44 -16.32 13.28
N ASP A 7 10.09 -17.36 12.54
CA ASP A 7 9.60 -17.24 11.18
C ASP A 7 8.23 -16.54 11.14
N ILE A 8 7.32 -16.88 12.05
CA ILE A 8 6.03 -16.20 12.18
C ILE A 8 6.23 -14.73 12.55
N TYR A 9 7.08 -14.44 13.53
CA TYR A 9 7.38 -13.07 13.93
C TYR A 9 7.92 -12.25 12.76
N ALA A 10 8.87 -12.80 12.01
CA ALA A 10 9.44 -12.14 10.84
C ALA A 10 8.38 -11.87 9.76
N GLN A 11 7.46 -12.80 9.51
CA GLN A 11 6.36 -12.60 8.58
C GLN A 11 5.43 -11.46 9.02
N ILE A 12 5.09 -11.40 10.30
CA ILE A 12 4.25 -10.33 10.87
C ILE A 12 5.00 -8.99 10.77
N ALA A 13 6.26 -8.94 11.17
CA ALA A 13 7.08 -7.72 11.09
C ALA A 13 7.16 -7.19 9.66
N ASN A 14 7.43 -8.06 8.68
CA ASN A 14 7.46 -7.69 7.26
C ASN A 14 6.11 -7.18 6.76
N ALA A 15 5.01 -7.79 7.19
CA ALA A 15 3.66 -7.33 6.84
C ALA A 15 3.38 -5.93 7.43
N VAL A 16 3.77 -5.69 8.68
CA VAL A 16 3.63 -4.38 9.34
C VAL A 16 4.44 -3.32 8.59
N GLU A 17 5.69 -3.59 8.25
CA GLU A 17 6.52 -2.66 7.47
C GLU A 17 5.93 -2.35 6.09
N ALA A 18 5.37 -3.35 5.40
CA ALA A 18 4.68 -3.15 4.14
C ALA A 18 3.40 -2.28 4.29
N MET A 19 2.66 -2.44 5.39
CA MET A 19 1.49 -1.61 5.71
C MET A 19 1.91 -0.17 6.02
N ARG A 20 2.93 0.03 6.85
CA ARG A 20 3.47 1.37 7.17
C ARG A 20 3.92 2.14 5.93
N GLY A 21 4.42 1.44 4.90
CA GLY A 21 4.74 2.05 3.60
C GLY A 21 3.55 2.56 2.78
N ARG A 22 2.32 2.33 3.24
CA ARG A 22 1.07 2.80 2.60
C ARG A 22 0.29 3.79 3.46
N VAL A 23 0.73 4.02 4.70
CA VAL A 23 0.08 4.95 5.64
C VAL A 23 0.83 6.27 5.65
N ASP A 24 0.13 7.34 5.29
CA ASP A 24 0.67 8.70 5.32
C ASP A 24 0.81 9.14 6.79
N LYS A 25 2.00 9.59 7.19
CA LYS A 25 2.28 10.15 8.52
C LYS A 25 2.18 11.67 8.54
N VAL A 26 2.85 12.33 7.59
CA VAL A 26 2.79 13.78 7.39
C VAL A 26 2.51 14.10 5.93
N VAL A 27 1.55 14.98 5.67
CA VAL A 27 1.14 15.41 4.33
C VAL A 27 1.23 16.93 4.22
N TYR A 28 2.01 17.40 3.25
CA TYR A 28 2.15 18.82 2.93
C TYR A 28 1.67 19.09 1.51
N HIS A 29 0.57 19.83 1.42
CA HIS A 29 -0.05 20.21 0.16
C HIS A 29 0.61 21.44 -0.42
N ARG A 30 0.89 21.38 -1.73
CA ARG A 30 1.48 22.47 -2.53
C ARG A 30 2.77 23.06 -1.94
N PRO A 31 3.83 22.24 -1.75
CA PRO A 31 5.15 22.77 -1.39
C PRO A 31 5.58 23.87 -2.36
N ALA A 32 6.26 24.92 -1.87
CA ALA A 32 6.71 26.03 -2.72
C ALA A 32 7.62 25.55 -3.89
N GLN A 33 8.41 24.51 -3.65
CA GLN A 33 9.30 23.88 -4.60
C GLN A 33 8.55 23.02 -5.63
N PHE A 34 7.34 22.53 -5.27
CA PHE A 34 6.47 21.72 -6.14
C PHE A 34 4.99 22.14 -5.98
N PRO A 35 4.58 23.32 -6.49
CA PRO A 35 3.27 23.92 -6.18
C PRO A 35 2.06 23.10 -6.65
N SER A 36 2.28 22.24 -7.66
CA SER A 36 1.27 21.35 -8.21
C SER A 36 1.27 19.96 -7.57
N ALA A 37 2.07 19.72 -6.54
CA ALA A 37 2.26 18.41 -5.94
C ALA A 37 1.84 18.34 -4.46
N VAL A 38 1.89 17.12 -3.92
CA VAL A 38 1.69 16.83 -2.49
C VAL A 38 2.91 16.04 -1.99
N ALA A 39 3.59 16.58 -0.99
CA ALA A 39 4.72 15.92 -0.34
C ALA A 39 4.24 15.11 0.88
N LYS A 40 4.83 13.94 1.10
CA LYS A 40 4.36 12.96 2.09
C LYS A 40 5.53 12.25 2.77
N ILE A 41 5.53 12.22 4.09
CA ILE A 41 6.30 11.26 4.90
C ILE A 41 5.36 10.10 5.23
N MET A 42 5.79 8.88 4.96
CA MET A 42 5.06 7.65 5.28
C MET A 42 5.45 7.14 6.67
N GLU A 43 4.61 6.32 7.30
CA GLU A 43 4.89 5.71 8.62
C GLU A 43 6.18 4.88 8.65
N ASN A 44 6.59 4.27 7.54
CA ASN A 44 7.86 3.53 7.45
C ASN A 44 9.08 4.42 7.17
N GLY A 45 8.92 5.75 7.17
CA GLY A 45 9.99 6.71 6.87
C GLY A 45 10.30 6.91 5.39
N ALA A 46 9.55 6.26 4.47
CA ALA A 46 9.63 6.61 3.05
C ALA A 46 9.15 8.05 2.83
N PHE A 47 9.78 8.75 1.89
CA PHE A 47 9.37 10.10 1.50
C PHE A 47 8.91 10.12 0.04
N ARG A 48 7.81 10.81 -0.24
CA ARG A 48 7.18 10.84 -1.57
C ARG A 48 6.70 12.24 -1.93
N ILE A 49 6.83 12.62 -3.20
CA ILE A 49 6.15 13.78 -3.77
C ILE A 49 5.27 13.30 -4.91
N VAL A 50 3.96 13.50 -4.80
CA VAL A 50 2.96 13.04 -5.76
C VAL A 50 2.48 14.21 -6.60
N PHE A 51 2.66 14.12 -7.91
CA PHE A 51 2.21 15.12 -8.88
C PHE A 51 0.77 14.86 -9.31
N ARG A 52 0.14 15.87 -9.92
CA ARG A 52 -1.24 15.77 -10.46
C ARG A 52 -1.41 14.71 -11.53
N ASP A 53 -0.37 14.47 -12.33
CA ASP A 53 -0.34 13.43 -13.38
C ASP A 53 -0.04 12.03 -12.83
N GLN A 54 -0.14 11.85 -11.51
CA GLN A 54 0.10 10.60 -10.79
C GLN A 54 1.54 10.09 -10.79
N ARG A 55 2.50 10.83 -11.39
CA ARG A 55 3.92 10.57 -11.19
C ARG A 55 4.31 10.83 -9.75
N ARG A 56 5.33 10.13 -9.27
CA ARG A 56 5.78 10.23 -7.87
C ARG A 56 7.28 10.19 -7.77
N LEU A 57 7.89 11.20 -7.15
CA LEU A 57 9.25 11.06 -6.63
C LEU A 57 9.18 10.23 -5.35
N VAL A 58 10.05 9.24 -5.23
CA VAL A 58 10.06 8.30 -4.10
C VAL A 58 11.49 8.12 -3.61
N GLN A 59 11.69 8.32 -2.31
CA GLN A 59 12.88 7.89 -1.60
C GLN A 59 12.50 6.83 -0.56
N LYS A 60 13.10 5.65 -0.68
CA LYS A 60 12.91 4.55 0.27
C LYS A 60 13.57 4.85 1.62
N PRO A 61 13.07 4.29 2.73
CA PRO A 61 13.72 4.44 4.02
C PRO A 61 15.16 3.91 3.96
N GLY A 62 16.09 4.66 4.53
CA GLY A 62 17.53 4.34 4.52
C GLY A 62 18.26 4.58 3.18
N SER A 63 17.54 4.80 2.07
CA SER A 63 18.13 5.07 0.77
C SER A 63 18.43 6.56 0.60
N LYS A 64 19.53 6.89 -0.08
CA LYS A 64 19.80 8.24 -0.59
C LYS A 64 19.16 8.45 -1.96
N ASP A 65 19.01 7.38 -2.74
CA ASP A 65 18.52 7.44 -4.11
C ASP A 65 17.04 7.82 -4.19
N VAL A 66 16.72 8.66 -5.17
CA VAL A 66 15.37 9.13 -5.47
C VAL A 66 14.96 8.59 -6.83
N GLN A 67 13.79 7.96 -6.89
CA GLN A 67 13.26 7.38 -8.12
C GLN A 67 11.96 8.10 -8.52
N MET A 68 11.80 8.37 -9.81
CA MET A 68 10.53 8.76 -10.40
C MET A 68 9.73 7.50 -10.73
N HIS A 69 8.55 7.37 -10.12
CA HIS A 69 7.59 6.33 -10.42
C HIS A 69 6.49 6.89 -11.33
N PHE A 70 6.26 6.19 -12.43
CA PHE A 70 5.23 6.53 -13.40
C PHE A 70 3.97 5.69 -13.19
N PRO A 71 2.79 6.16 -13.65
CA PRO A 71 1.53 5.42 -13.50
C PRO A 71 1.49 4.10 -14.26
N ASP A 72 2.30 3.95 -15.31
CA ASP A 72 2.49 2.71 -16.08
C ASP A 72 3.33 1.65 -15.34
N GLY A 73 3.85 1.99 -14.15
CA GLY A 73 4.70 1.12 -13.33
C GLY A 73 6.20 1.24 -13.61
N ARG A 74 6.59 2.05 -14.60
CA ARG A 74 7.99 2.35 -14.90
C ARG A 74 8.63 3.13 -13.74
N LYS A 75 9.92 2.88 -13.52
CA LYS A 75 10.73 3.53 -12.50
C LYS A 75 12.03 4.00 -13.12
N GLU A 76 12.39 5.24 -12.85
CA GLU A 76 13.62 5.85 -13.34
C GLU A 76 14.35 6.51 -12.18
N ASP A 77 15.66 6.38 -12.15
CA ASP A 77 16.48 7.09 -11.17
C ASP A 77 16.56 8.57 -11.55
N VAL A 78 16.40 9.45 -10.57
CA VAL A 78 16.49 10.88 -10.78
C VAL A 78 17.93 11.31 -10.57
N VAL A 79 18.56 11.74 -11.66
CA VAL A 79 19.94 12.25 -11.66
C VAL A 79 20.00 13.78 -11.75
N ASP A 80 18.87 14.42 -12.05
CA ASP A 80 18.78 15.88 -12.17
C ASP A 80 19.04 16.58 -10.84
N SER A 81 20.09 17.39 -10.78
CA SER A 81 20.56 18.04 -9.56
C SER A 81 19.55 19.05 -9.01
N GLU A 82 18.86 19.80 -9.89
CA GLU A 82 17.86 20.78 -9.48
C GLU A 82 16.66 20.11 -8.79
N THR A 83 16.13 19.04 -9.40
CA THR A 83 15.03 18.26 -8.85
C THR A 83 15.44 17.60 -7.54
N LEU A 84 16.64 17.01 -7.46
CA LEU A 84 17.16 16.42 -6.23
C LEU A 84 17.33 17.46 -5.12
N GLY A 85 17.83 18.65 -5.43
CA GLY A 85 17.97 19.76 -4.49
C GLY A 85 16.62 20.20 -3.91
N ARG A 86 15.63 20.46 -4.78
CA ARG A 86 14.26 20.80 -4.37
C ARG A 86 13.61 19.69 -3.55
N PHE A 87 13.82 18.44 -3.93
CA PHE A 87 13.29 17.28 -3.20
C PHE A 87 13.90 17.18 -1.79
N ALA A 88 15.21 17.38 -1.66
CA ALA A 88 15.91 17.37 -0.38
C ALA A 88 15.45 18.51 0.53
N GLU A 89 15.22 19.71 -0.02
CA GLU A 89 14.71 20.86 0.71
C GLU A 89 13.32 20.58 1.34
N VAL A 90 12.37 20.10 0.53
CA VAL A 90 11.02 19.75 1.03
C VAL A 90 11.08 18.63 2.07
N ARG A 91 11.93 17.63 1.86
CA ARG A 91 12.13 16.54 2.82
C ARG A 91 12.69 17.05 4.14
N GLY A 92 13.72 17.91 4.08
CA GLY A 92 14.36 18.50 5.25
C GLY A 92 13.35 19.30 6.07
N PHE A 93 12.57 20.16 5.40
CA PHE A 93 11.48 20.90 6.03
C PHE A 93 10.46 19.98 6.70
N LEU A 94 9.97 18.94 6.00
CA LEU A 94 8.95 18.06 6.59
C LEU A 94 9.48 17.22 7.75
N LYS A 95 10.76 16.85 7.76
CA LYS A 95 11.37 16.19 8.92
C LYS A 95 11.44 17.10 10.14
N GLN A 96 11.70 18.40 9.94
CA GLN A 96 11.65 19.37 11.03
C GLN A 96 10.23 19.50 11.57
N VAL A 97 9.23 19.60 10.68
CA VAL A 97 7.82 19.61 11.07
C VAL A 97 7.44 18.36 11.85
N GLU A 98 7.84 17.17 11.36
CA GLU A 98 7.61 15.89 12.04
C GLU A 98 8.18 15.89 13.46
N ALA A 99 9.45 16.29 13.63
CA ALA A 99 10.13 16.30 14.92
C ALA A 99 9.49 17.29 15.91
N ILE A 100 9.18 18.52 15.47
CA ILE A 100 8.54 19.54 16.30
C ILE A 100 7.13 19.09 16.71
N TRP A 101 6.37 18.54 15.76
CA TRP A 101 5.00 18.08 16.00
C TRP A 101 4.97 16.90 16.97
N GLU A 102 5.89 15.95 16.82
CA GLU A 102 6.04 14.81 17.73
C GLU A 102 6.37 15.26 19.15
N GLN A 103 7.24 16.25 19.30
CA GLN A 103 7.62 16.80 20.61
C GLN A 103 6.50 17.60 21.29
N GLN A 104 5.72 18.38 20.53
CA GLN A 104 4.76 19.35 21.10
C GLN A 104 3.33 18.80 21.22
N ILE A 105 2.91 17.92 20.31
CA ILE A 105 1.51 17.46 20.20
C ILE A 105 1.44 15.93 20.24
N GLY A 106 2.38 15.24 19.60
CA GLY A 106 2.58 13.79 19.71
C GLY A 106 1.57 12.90 18.97
N ARG A 107 0.74 13.44 18.06
CA ARG A 107 -0.28 12.64 17.34
C ARG A 107 -0.20 12.77 15.83
N PHE A 108 -0.11 11.64 15.14
CA PHE A 108 -0.19 11.52 13.69
C PHE A 108 -1.50 10.83 13.28
N PRO A 109 -2.00 11.03 12.04
CA PRO A 109 -1.39 11.73 10.91
C PRO A 109 -1.57 13.26 10.95
N LEU A 110 -0.64 13.98 10.33
CA LEU A 110 -0.67 15.44 10.15
C LEU A 110 -0.88 15.79 8.67
N SER A 111 -1.80 16.71 8.36
CA SER A 111 -2.02 17.24 7.00
C SER A 111 -2.16 18.75 7.02
N PHE A 112 -1.40 19.47 6.20
CA PHE A 112 -1.41 20.93 6.18
C PHE A 112 -1.03 21.52 4.81
N SER A 113 -1.28 22.82 4.65
CA SER A 113 -0.85 23.66 3.53
C SER A 113 -0.40 25.00 4.07
N LEU A 114 0.67 25.58 3.51
CA LEU A 114 1.06 26.95 3.81
C LEU A 114 0.43 27.86 2.75
N SER A 115 -0.55 28.68 3.15
CA SER A 115 -1.13 29.69 2.28
C SER A 115 -0.07 30.75 1.97
N LYS A 116 0.11 31.07 0.69
CA LYS A 116 0.95 32.17 0.24
C LYS A 116 0.15 33.47 0.19
N ASP A 117 -0.73 33.71 1.16
CA ASP A 117 -1.41 34.99 1.34
C ASP A 117 -0.61 35.82 2.35
N SER A 118 0.61 36.22 1.94
CA SER A 118 1.29 37.35 2.57
C SER A 118 0.74 38.63 1.94
N GLY A 119 -0.45 39.04 2.37
CA GLY A 119 -1.10 40.28 1.96
C GLY A 119 -1.80 40.94 3.15
N ALA A 120 -1.14 41.95 3.71
CA ALA A 120 -1.63 42.91 4.71
C ALA A 120 -2.01 42.36 6.10
N SER A 121 -1.10 42.57 7.04
CA SER A 121 -1.42 42.78 8.45
C SER A 121 -2.22 44.09 8.60
N PRO A 122 -3.42 44.09 9.23
CA PRO A 122 -3.91 45.26 9.91
C PRO A 122 -3.48 45.14 11.37
N ARG A 123 -2.42 45.88 11.73
CA ARG A 123 -2.23 46.31 13.11
C ARG A 123 -3.34 47.32 13.43
N THR A 124 -4.17 47.00 14.43
CA THR A 124 -4.50 47.90 15.55
C THR A 124 -5.20 47.15 16.69
N PRO A 125 -5.06 47.64 17.95
CA PRO A 125 -5.25 46.86 19.16
C PRO A 125 -6.65 47.01 19.77
N ALA A 126 -7.13 45.98 20.47
CA ALA A 126 -8.11 46.14 21.53
C ALA A 126 -7.90 45.03 22.57
N LEU A 127 -7.57 45.45 23.80
CA LEU A 127 -7.62 44.63 25.00
C LEU A 127 -9.03 44.06 25.18
N SER A 128 -9.15 42.81 25.63
CA SER A 128 -9.68 42.47 26.97
C SER A 128 -9.83 40.95 27.15
N GLU A 129 -9.65 40.55 28.41
CA GLU A 129 -9.43 39.20 28.95
C GLU A 129 -10.64 38.25 28.84
N ALA A 130 -10.39 36.94 28.77
CA ALA A 130 -10.86 35.94 29.74
C ALA A 130 -10.78 34.49 29.19
N ARG A 131 -10.38 33.57 30.06
CA ARG A 131 -10.25 32.12 29.85
C ARG A 131 -11.62 31.43 29.61
N VAL A 132 -11.70 30.59 28.56
CA VAL A 132 -12.15 29.14 28.43
C VAL A 132 -13.30 28.62 29.36
N PRO A 133 -14.19 27.62 29.04
CA PRO A 133 -14.33 26.66 27.89
C PRO A 133 -15.76 26.34 27.31
N LEU A 134 -15.76 25.59 26.19
CA LEU A 134 -16.62 24.46 25.74
C LEU A 134 -18.17 24.55 25.61
N ALA A 135 -18.63 24.17 24.40
CA ALA A 135 -19.98 23.72 23.98
C ALA A 135 -21.10 24.77 24.08
N THR A 136 -21.87 25.05 23.02
CA THR A 136 -22.95 24.16 22.55
C THR A 136 -23.43 24.62 21.16
N LYS A 137 -23.47 23.69 20.20
CA LYS A 137 -24.43 23.55 19.08
C LYS A 137 -25.28 24.77 18.68
N ASN A 138 -25.24 25.15 17.39
CA ASN A 138 -26.46 25.02 16.59
C ASN A 138 -26.17 24.75 15.11
N SER A 139 -27.09 24.01 14.53
CA SER A 139 -27.07 23.31 13.26
C SER A 139 -27.79 24.15 12.21
N GLN A 140 -27.36 24.04 10.95
CA GLN A 140 -28.20 23.72 9.77
C GLN A 140 -27.60 24.34 8.50
N THR A 141 -26.93 23.51 7.72
CA THR A 141 -27.27 23.40 6.29
C THR A 141 -27.00 21.97 5.84
N GLN A 142 -27.93 21.48 5.05
CA GLN A 142 -28.33 20.08 4.98
C GLN A 142 -27.34 19.17 4.26
N SER A 143 -27.29 17.97 4.83
CA SER A 143 -26.97 16.67 4.23
C SER A 143 -27.37 16.53 2.76
N LEU A 144 -26.40 16.20 1.91
CA LEU A 144 -26.63 15.26 0.81
C LEU A 144 -25.98 13.93 1.21
N LEU A 145 -26.84 13.04 1.70
CA LEU A 145 -26.62 11.61 1.76
C LEU A 145 -26.27 11.08 0.37
N THR A 146 -25.02 10.65 0.21
CA THR A 146 -24.77 9.31 -0.34
C THR A 146 -23.72 8.64 0.54
N GLN A 147 -24.19 7.86 1.51
CA GLN A 147 -23.43 6.69 1.95
C GLN A 147 -23.32 5.75 0.74
N ARG A 148 -22.21 5.87 0.02
CA ARG A 148 -21.67 4.77 -0.76
C ARG A 148 -20.31 4.48 -0.19
N SER A 149 -20.25 3.43 0.64
CA SER A 149 -19.04 2.66 0.87
C SER A 149 -18.30 2.57 -0.46
N ALA A 150 -17.10 3.14 -0.53
CA ALA A 150 -16.31 3.07 -1.75
C ALA A 150 -16.14 1.59 -2.11
N PRO A 151 -16.46 1.16 -3.35
CA PRO A 151 -16.14 -0.19 -3.76
C PRO A 151 -14.64 -0.36 -3.61
N ALA A 152 -14.22 -1.44 -2.97
CA ALA A 152 -12.84 -1.88 -3.03
C ALA A 152 -12.52 -2.16 -4.49
N THR A 153 -11.97 -1.18 -5.20
CA THR A 153 -11.27 -1.39 -6.46
C THR A 153 -10.03 -2.20 -6.11
N ILE A 154 -10.21 -3.52 -6.06
CA ILE A 154 -9.16 -4.49 -6.28
C ILE A 154 -8.75 -4.27 -7.73
N GLY A 155 -7.91 -3.25 -7.95
CA GLY A 155 -7.12 -3.17 -9.15
C GLY A 155 -6.34 -4.47 -9.21
N ALA A 156 -6.57 -5.24 -10.26
CA ALA A 156 -5.85 -6.47 -10.52
C ALA A 156 -4.36 -6.15 -10.51
N TYR A 157 -3.70 -6.44 -9.39
CA TYR A 157 -2.26 -6.49 -9.32
C TYR A 157 -1.85 -7.59 -10.29
N LYS A 158 -1.48 -7.21 -11.52
CA LYS A 158 -0.65 -8.05 -12.38
C LYS A 158 0.68 -8.19 -11.67
N ASN A 159 0.74 -9.14 -10.75
CA ASN A 159 1.98 -9.69 -10.25
C ASN A 159 2.70 -10.26 -11.46
N ALA A 160 3.71 -9.52 -11.94
CA ALA A 160 4.63 -9.96 -12.96
C ALA A 160 5.12 -11.36 -12.57
N SER A 161 4.59 -12.34 -13.29
CA SER A 161 4.89 -13.75 -13.18
C SER A 161 6.17 -13.97 -13.95
N VAL A 162 7.18 -14.51 -13.29
CA VAL A 162 8.29 -15.11 -14.00
C VAL A 162 7.84 -16.55 -14.24
N GLU A 163 7.48 -16.81 -15.49
CA GLU A 163 7.20 -18.13 -16.08
C GLU A 163 5.86 -18.81 -15.71
N SER A 164 5.15 -19.20 -16.76
CA SER A 164 4.01 -20.12 -16.72
C SER A 164 4.45 -21.37 -17.48
N PHE A 165 4.36 -22.53 -16.83
CA PHE A 165 4.71 -23.80 -17.46
C PHE A 165 3.48 -24.71 -17.48
N ARG A 166 3.36 -25.50 -18.56
CA ARG A 166 2.45 -26.65 -18.57
C ARG A 166 3.05 -27.71 -17.65
N GLY A 167 2.34 -28.06 -16.59
CA GLY A 167 2.75 -29.15 -15.71
C GLY A 167 2.53 -30.51 -16.35
N HIS A 168 2.93 -31.57 -15.66
CA HIS A 168 2.78 -32.97 -16.11
C HIS A 168 1.30 -33.43 -16.22
N HIS A 169 0.36 -32.66 -15.67
CA HIS A 169 -1.05 -32.76 -16.01
C HIS A 169 -1.30 -31.90 -17.25
N ASP A 170 -1.40 -32.57 -18.41
CA ASP A 170 -1.31 -32.02 -19.78
C ASP A 170 -2.24 -30.84 -20.14
N THR A 171 -3.12 -30.44 -19.23
CA THR A 171 -4.11 -29.39 -19.42
C THR A 171 -4.09 -28.29 -18.36
N MET A 172 -3.38 -28.47 -17.24
CA MET A 172 -3.34 -27.51 -16.13
C MET A 172 -2.14 -26.56 -16.24
N ARG A 173 -2.38 -25.26 -16.05
CA ARG A 173 -1.31 -24.25 -16.02
C ARG A 173 -0.93 -23.92 -14.59
N PHE A 174 0.36 -24.05 -14.29
CA PHE A 174 0.90 -23.69 -12.98
C PHE A 174 1.68 -22.39 -13.07
N LYS A 175 1.66 -21.63 -11.97
CA LYS A 175 2.43 -20.40 -11.81
C LYS A 175 3.42 -20.54 -10.67
N ILE A 176 4.64 -20.09 -10.89
CA ILE A 176 5.72 -20.18 -9.92
C ILE A 176 6.07 -18.76 -9.44
N ASN A 177 6.40 -18.63 -8.15
CA ASN A 177 6.83 -17.36 -7.57
C ASN A 177 8.35 -17.18 -7.70
N ARG A 178 8.87 -16.01 -7.30
CA ARG A 178 10.31 -15.70 -7.35
C ARG A 178 11.17 -16.60 -6.44
N ASN A 179 10.56 -17.32 -5.52
CA ASN A 179 11.22 -18.27 -4.61
C ASN A 179 11.21 -19.70 -5.17
N ASN A 180 10.85 -19.87 -6.45
CA ASN A 180 10.71 -21.16 -7.12
C ASN A 180 9.60 -22.07 -6.51
N GLU A 181 8.64 -21.50 -5.78
CA GLU A 181 7.50 -22.23 -5.23
C GLU A 181 6.29 -22.12 -6.15
N VAL A 182 5.53 -23.20 -6.31
CA VAL A 182 4.27 -23.20 -7.07
C VAL A 182 3.21 -22.48 -6.26
N CYS A 183 2.59 -21.45 -6.85
CA CYS A 183 1.71 -20.52 -6.14
C CYS A 183 0.28 -20.48 -6.67
N SER A 184 0.03 -20.98 -7.87
CA SER A 184 -1.33 -21.12 -8.40
C SER A 184 -1.43 -22.20 -9.46
N VAL A 185 -2.66 -22.67 -9.68
CA VAL A 185 -3.06 -23.55 -10.76
C VAL A 185 -4.30 -22.97 -11.45
N GLU A 186 -4.36 -23.13 -12.77
CA GLU A 186 -5.50 -22.76 -13.60
C GLU A 186 -5.85 -23.92 -14.52
N SER A 187 -7.13 -24.30 -14.54
CA SER A 187 -7.65 -25.33 -15.42
C SER A 187 -8.09 -24.78 -16.78
N PRO A 188 -8.25 -25.65 -17.80
CA PRO A 188 -8.68 -25.24 -19.15
C PRO A 188 -10.04 -24.54 -19.18
N ASP A 189 -10.93 -24.93 -18.28
CA ASP A 189 -12.27 -24.35 -18.11
C ASP A 189 -12.24 -22.96 -17.44
N GLY A 190 -11.05 -22.45 -17.08
CA GLY A 190 -10.85 -21.12 -16.49
C GLY A 190 -11.06 -21.05 -14.98
N ARG A 191 -11.28 -22.19 -14.30
CA ARG A 191 -11.18 -22.23 -12.83
C ARG A 191 -9.74 -21.94 -12.41
N TYR A 192 -9.61 -21.20 -11.32
CA TYR A 192 -8.32 -20.74 -10.84
C TYR A 192 -8.23 -20.90 -9.34
N LEU A 193 -7.12 -21.46 -8.87
CA LEU A 193 -6.82 -21.60 -7.47
C LEU A 193 -5.41 -21.07 -7.20
N ARG A 194 -5.27 -20.23 -6.18
CA ARG A 194 -3.95 -19.78 -5.72
C ARG A 194 -3.80 -19.89 -4.22
N VAL A 195 -2.56 -20.05 -3.80
CA VAL A 195 -2.15 -19.88 -2.41
C VAL A 195 -2.30 -18.41 -2.04
N SER A 196 -2.85 -18.14 -0.87
CA SER A 196 -2.99 -16.78 -0.37
C SER A 196 -1.62 -16.18 -0.05
N SER A 197 -1.44 -14.91 -0.40
CA SER A 197 -0.19 -14.18 -0.09
C SER A 197 -0.01 -13.90 1.39
N VAL A 198 -1.04 -14.12 2.22
CA VAL A 198 -1.01 -13.89 3.66
C VAL A 198 -0.87 -15.16 4.50
N SER A 199 -1.11 -16.34 3.92
CA SER A 199 -0.91 -17.63 4.61
C SER A 199 -0.85 -18.79 3.62
N LYS A 200 0.09 -19.73 3.83
CA LYS A 200 0.19 -20.98 3.07
C LYS A 200 -0.99 -21.93 3.32
N SER A 201 -1.74 -21.75 4.41
CA SER A 201 -2.92 -22.57 4.75
C SER A 201 -4.25 -22.01 4.22
N LYS A 202 -4.21 -20.83 3.58
CA LYS A 202 -5.39 -20.18 2.99
C LYS A 202 -5.29 -20.17 1.48
N PHE A 203 -6.42 -20.42 0.84
CA PHE A 203 -6.53 -20.52 -0.61
C PHE A 203 -7.58 -19.56 -1.13
N ILE A 204 -7.37 -19.13 -2.36
CA ILE A 204 -8.27 -18.22 -3.08
C ILE A 204 -8.68 -18.92 -4.36
N PHE A 205 -9.96 -19.23 -4.47
CA PHE A 205 -10.57 -19.95 -5.58
C PHE A 205 -11.47 -19.02 -6.41
N ARG A 206 -11.44 -19.22 -7.71
CA ARG A 206 -12.35 -18.57 -8.67
C ARG A 206 -12.91 -19.64 -9.59
N ALA A 207 -14.23 -19.75 -9.62
CA ALA A 207 -14.94 -20.79 -10.37
C ALA A 207 -14.96 -20.56 -11.89
N GLN A 208 -14.85 -19.31 -12.35
CA GLN A 208 -14.79 -18.98 -13.77
C GLN A 208 -14.21 -17.57 -13.96
N PRO A 209 -13.70 -17.21 -15.15
CA PRO A 209 -13.25 -15.86 -15.43
C PRO A 209 -14.34 -14.82 -15.09
N GLY A 210 -14.00 -13.83 -14.26
CA GLY A 210 -14.93 -12.80 -13.81
C GLY A 210 -15.82 -13.17 -12.61
N ALA A 211 -15.82 -14.42 -12.14
CA ALA A 211 -16.52 -14.77 -10.90
C ALA A 211 -15.82 -14.22 -9.66
N VAL A 212 -16.61 -14.04 -8.59
CA VAL A 212 -16.13 -13.60 -7.28
C VAL A 212 -15.13 -14.61 -6.72
N GLU A 213 -13.98 -14.11 -6.26
CA GLU A 213 -12.99 -14.93 -5.58
C GLU A 213 -13.51 -15.36 -4.20
N GLN A 214 -13.49 -16.67 -3.94
CA GLN A 214 -13.84 -17.26 -2.65
C GLN A 214 -12.57 -17.62 -1.89
N ARG A 215 -12.55 -17.33 -0.60
CA ARG A 215 -11.41 -17.63 0.28
C ARG A 215 -11.78 -18.75 1.22
N PHE A 216 -10.90 -19.73 1.39
CA PHE A 216 -11.11 -20.83 2.31
C PHE A 216 -9.78 -21.27 2.94
N HIS A 217 -9.85 -21.84 4.14
CA HIS A 217 -8.77 -22.55 4.81
C HIS A 217 -8.75 -24.02 4.38
N VAL A 218 -7.59 -24.67 4.47
CA VAL A 218 -7.46 -26.12 4.21
C VAL A 218 -8.33 -26.99 5.14
N ASP A 219 -8.71 -26.46 6.30
CA ASP A 219 -9.52 -27.20 7.28
C ASP A 219 -11.00 -26.80 7.23
N ASP A 220 -11.38 -25.88 6.34
CA ASP A 220 -12.77 -25.42 6.25
C ASP A 220 -13.64 -26.52 5.63
N SER A 221 -14.71 -26.89 6.31
CA SER A 221 -15.85 -27.60 5.72
C SER A 221 -17.04 -26.64 5.78
N PRO A 222 -17.59 -26.16 4.65
CA PRO A 222 -17.47 -26.74 3.30
C PRO A 222 -16.39 -26.10 2.40
N TYR A 223 -15.76 -26.95 1.57
CA TYR A 223 -14.93 -26.51 0.44
C TYR A 223 -15.80 -25.91 -0.68
N PRO A 224 -15.35 -24.85 -1.38
CA PRO A 224 -15.98 -24.41 -2.61
C PRO A 224 -16.09 -25.55 -3.63
N LYS A 225 -17.27 -25.72 -4.25
CA LYS A 225 -17.52 -26.77 -5.25
C LYS A 225 -16.52 -26.63 -6.41
N GLY A 226 -15.80 -27.71 -6.71
CA GLY A 226 -14.78 -27.75 -7.77
C GLY A 226 -13.41 -27.19 -7.39
N ALA A 227 -13.24 -26.63 -6.18
CA ALA A 227 -11.92 -26.19 -5.69
C ALA A 227 -11.05 -27.36 -5.18
N ARG A 228 -11.67 -28.47 -4.76
CA ARG A 228 -10.97 -29.64 -4.23
C ARG A 228 -10.04 -30.27 -5.27
N GLU A 229 -10.52 -30.45 -6.49
CA GLU A 229 -9.73 -30.96 -7.62
C GLU A 229 -8.49 -30.10 -7.88
N LEU A 230 -8.66 -28.78 -7.98
CA LEU A 230 -7.54 -27.86 -8.18
C LEU A 230 -6.57 -27.86 -6.99
N TYR A 231 -7.09 -28.02 -5.77
CA TYR A 231 -6.27 -28.09 -4.57
C TYR A 231 -5.39 -29.34 -4.60
N ASP A 232 -5.97 -30.50 -4.91
CA ASP A 232 -5.23 -31.76 -4.98
C ASP A 232 -4.15 -31.70 -6.08
N CYS A 233 -4.46 -31.12 -7.25
CA CYS A 233 -3.48 -30.88 -8.32
C CYS A 233 -2.35 -29.92 -7.89
N LEU A 234 -2.69 -28.81 -7.23
CA LEU A 234 -1.72 -27.83 -6.76
C LEU A 234 -0.75 -28.42 -5.73
N ILE A 235 -1.28 -29.19 -4.77
CA ILE A 235 -0.47 -29.85 -3.74
C ILE A 235 0.41 -30.96 -4.33
N ALA A 236 -0.11 -31.74 -5.28
CA ALA A 236 0.68 -32.76 -5.98
C ALA A 236 1.89 -32.14 -6.70
N GLU A 237 1.69 -31.01 -7.37
CA GLU A 237 2.75 -30.31 -8.10
C GLU A 237 3.77 -29.65 -7.15
N ILE A 238 3.32 -29.09 -6.02
CA ILE A 238 4.21 -28.58 -4.96
C ILE A 238 5.11 -29.72 -4.45
N LYS A 239 4.53 -30.85 -4.06
CA LYS A 239 5.28 -32.01 -3.54
C LYS A 239 6.24 -32.60 -4.57
N ARG A 240 5.84 -32.64 -5.85
CA ARG A 240 6.71 -33.11 -6.94
C ARG A 240 7.96 -32.24 -7.06
N ARG A 241 7.81 -30.92 -6.97
CA ARG A 241 8.91 -29.98 -7.05
C ARG A 241 9.82 -30.01 -5.82
N GLU A 242 9.25 -30.18 -4.64
CA GLU A 242 10.03 -30.38 -3.41
C GLU A 242 10.92 -31.63 -3.48
N ARG A 243 10.51 -32.67 -4.21
CA ARG A 243 11.33 -33.88 -4.44
C ARG A 243 12.43 -33.71 -5.50
N LEU A 244 12.33 -32.67 -6.32
CA LEU A 244 13.29 -32.37 -7.39
C LEU A 244 14.32 -31.31 -7.00
N SER A 245 14.16 -30.69 -5.83
CA SER A 245 15.07 -29.73 -5.22
C SER A 245 15.93 -30.40 -4.15
#